data_AF-A0A7X8EJP9-F1
#
_entry.id   AF-A0A7X8EJP9-F1
#
_cell.length_a   1.000
_cell.length_b   1.000
_cell.length_c   1.000
_cell.angle_alpha   90.00
_cell.angle_beta   90.00
_cell.angle_gamma   90.00
#
_symmetry.space_group_name_H-M   'P 1'
#
loop_
_entity.id
_entity.type
_entity.pdbx_description
1 polymer ?
#
loop_
_entity_poly.entity_id
_entity_poly.type
_entity_poly.pdbx_seq_one_letter_code
_entity_poly.pdbx_strand_id
1 'polypeptide(L)'
;EGEVFLSSGTVSGGRGRQTEGAIERRRRIGECLERLEGAKNSVASLGRTLEKEETAERALGAEKEALALELRRERAAFQEKTRDCDLAAASLERLSGEASRAEEDIKAWRERLASMAAEAEALSAPAGEDGGGEDFASLSDRFTAAENARALLAERLAAASDLKGRAAAELERTAERLGRLEREKEEIASRERGELDRLRKQGAERGVLVREGRRRDGELEALLEKEKRLEFSLSKVAGRLDRARAREAKGEERARSLGAKKESLSSELSRLVEAWDGQYPYVPSEAPSRGDGEAAAASVRRLERELKALEPVEWGALSENASLESRIAFMEDQLSDVRSAITGLRELIGETDRHVGVLFSEALEKINERFNALFQRLFGGGEARLRLQAPEAPADGEGEGEASSPAWDSGVEIVARPPGKHLQNLAQLSGGEQSLTAIAYLFASMEAAGAPLAVLDEVDAALDESNLLRFGDLAREYAFSPDRGSGIQLIVMTHRRATMERADILYGVTLAEPGLSAVVGMKAEDWTEPAGRRSALSGAAAR
;
A
#
# COMPACT_ATOMS: atom_id res chain seq x y z
N GLU A 1 -65.93 4.46 35.23
CA GLU A 1 -65.92 3.78 33.92
C GLU A 1 -67.36 3.54 33.53
N GLY A 2 -67.80 4.07 32.39
CA GLY A 2 -69.19 3.92 31.95
C GLY A 2 -69.63 5.05 31.02
N GLU A 3 -70.26 4.68 29.91
CA GLU A 3 -71.04 5.59 29.08
C GLU A 3 -72.37 5.86 29.80
N VAL A 4 -72.72 7.13 30.00
CA VAL A 4 -74.02 7.52 30.56
C VAL A 4 -74.87 8.08 29.44
N PHE A 5 -75.98 7.40 29.16
CA PHE A 5 -77.01 7.86 28.23
C PHE A 5 -77.96 8.79 28.98
N LEU A 6 -78.02 10.06 28.57
CA LEU A 6 -79.03 11.00 29.03
C LEU A 6 -80.27 10.93 28.12
N SER A 7 -81.45 11.14 28.69
CA SER A 7 -82.75 11.05 28.01
C SER A 7 -82.95 12.04 26.85
N SER A 8 -82.02 12.99 26.65
CA SER A 8 -82.00 13.94 25.53
C SER A 8 -81.29 13.42 24.28
N GLY A 9 -80.76 12.19 24.28
CA GLY A 9 -80.06 11.60 23.12
C GLY A 9 -78.62 12.09 22.92
N THR A 10 -78.09 12.91 23.83
CA THR A 10 -76.69 13.34 23.82
C THR A 10 -75.82 12.36 24.62
N VAL A 11 -74.80 11.81 23.95
CA VAL A 11 -73.76 10.97 24.58
C VAL A 11 -72.61 11.86 25.03
N SER A 12 -72.44 12.01 26.35
CA SER A 12 -71.29 12.70 26.95
C SER A 12 -70.27 11.67 27.42
N GLY A 13 -69.34 11.31 26.54
CA GLY A 13 -68.22 10.42 26.85
C GLY A 13 -67.11 11.14 27.62
N GLY A 14 -66.75 10.60 28.78
CA GLY A 14 -65.59 11.03 29.56
C GLY A 14 -64.29 11.00 28.74
N ARG A 15 -63.32 11.81 29.18
CA ARG A 15 -62.03 12.12 28.52
C ARG A 15 -61.14 10.87 28.36
N GLY A 16 -61.54 9.94 27.49
CA GLY A 16 -60.75 8.80 27.04
C GLY A 16 -59.81 9.24 25.93
N ARG A 17 -58.54 8.84 26.01
CA ARG A 17 -57.52 9.01 24.97
C ARG A 17 -58.14 8.79 23.58
N GLN A 18 -58.13 9.83 22.74
CA GLN A 18 -58.52 9.73 21.33
C GLN A 18 -57.72 8.60 20.69
N THR A 19 -58.36 7.44 20.50
CA THR A 19 -57.81 6.38 19.67
C THR A 19 -58.25 6.70 18.26
N GLU A 20 -57.29 7.04 17.41
CA GLU A 20 -57.52 7.39 16.00
C GLU A 20 -58.44 6.39 15.32
N GLY A 21 -59.42 6.88 14.57
CA GLY A 21 -60.33 6.06 13.79
C GLY A 21 -59.63 5.31 12.66
N ALA A 22 -60.27 4.26 12.12
CA ALA A 22 -59.73 3.48 11.00
C ALA A 22 -59.51 4.31 9.71
N ILE A 23 -60.28 5.39 9.53
CA ILE A 23 -60.18 6.33 8.41
C ILE A 23 -58.94 7.22 8.57
N GLU A 24 -58.72 7.78 9.76
CA GLU A 24 -57.53 8.57 10.11
C GLU A 24 -56.23 7.77 9.88
N ARG A 25 -56.23 6.50 10.27
CA ARG A 25 -55.10 5.57 10.04
C ARG A 25 -54.85 5.31 8.55
N ARG A 26 -55.91 5.11 7.75
CA ARG A 26 -55.78 4.93 6.30
C ARG A 26 -55.20 6.17 5.61
N ARG A 27 -55.65 7.36 6.02
CA ARG A 27 -55.10 8.62 5.54
C ARG A 27 -53.60 8.75 5.85
N ARG A 28 -53.18 8.46 7.09
CA ARG A 28 -51.77 8.48 7.47
C ARG A 28 -50.91 7.48 6.70
N ILE A 29 -51.43 6.28 6.41
CA ILE A 29 -50.72 5.32 5.55
C ILE A 29 -50.51 5.91 4.16
N GLY A 30 -51.53 6.55 3.58
CA GLY A 30 -51.42 7.24 2.28
C GLY A 30 -50.37 8.36 2.30
N GLU A 31 -50.42 9.24 3.30
CA GLU A 31 -49.43 10.32 3.47
C GLU A 31 -48.00 9.78 3.67
N CYS A 32 -47.83 8.65 4.38
CA CYS A 32 -46.55 7.99 4.53
C CYS A 32 -46.05 7.36 3.22
N LEU A 33 -46.95 6.78 2.40
CA LEU A 33 -46.60 6.22 1.09
C LEU A 33 -46.14 7.30 0.11
N GLU A 34 -46.86 8.42 0.02
CA GLU A 34 -46.48 9.55 -0.85
C GLU A 34 -45.11 10.12 -0.45
N ARG A 35 -44.86 10.27 0.86
CA ARG A 35 -43.55 10.71 1.37
C ARG A 35 -42.45 9.70 1.06
N LEU A 36 -42.74 8.40 1.15
CA LEU A 36 -41.79 7.35 0.83
C LEU A 36 -41.44 7.34 -0.66
N GLU A 37 -42.43 7.45 -1.55
CA GLU A 37 -42.21 7.55 -3.00
C GLU A 37 -41.40 8.81 -3.36
N GLY A 38 -41.71 9.95 -2.73
CA GLY A 38 -40.93 11.18 -2.90
C GLY A 38 -39.47 11.02 -2.46
N ALA A 39 -39.23 10.34 -1.34
CA ALA A 39 -37.87 10.03 -0.87
C ALA A 39 -37.14 9.07 -1.83
N LYS A 40 -37.79 7.99 -2.29
CA LYS A 40 -37.23 7.02 -3.26
C LYS A 40 -36.84 7.68 -4.58
N ASN A 41 -37.69 8.56 -5.10
CA ASN A 41 -37.38 9.32 -6.31
C ASN A 41 -36.20 10.27 -6.11
N SER A 42 -36.11 10.91 -4.94
CA SER A 42 -35.00 11.80 -4.59
C SER A 42 -33.68 11.02 -4.51
N VAL A 43 -33.66 9.87 -3.82
CA VAL A 43 -32.53 8.94 -3.73
C VAL A 43 -32.10 8.48 -5.12
N ALA A 44 -33.04 8.07 -5.97
CA ALA A 44 -32.73 7.63 -7.33
C ALA A 44 -32.14 8.75 -8.19
N SER A 45 -32.64 9.98 -8.06
CA SER A 45 -32.13 11.13 -8.82
C SER A 45 -30.72 11.54 -8.37
N LEU A 46 -30.47 11.57 -7.05
CA LEU A 46 -29.17 11.86 -6.46
C LEU A 46 -28.14 10.78 -6.78
N GLY A 47 -28.52 9.50 -6.71
CA GLY A 47 -27.66 8.38 -7.10
C GLY A 47 -27.19 8.49 -8.55
N ARG A 48 -28.09 8.82 -9.50
CA ARG A 48 -27.70 9.04 -10.90
C ARG A 48 -26.77 10.23 -11.10
N THR A 49 -26.93 11.30 -10.32
CA THR A 49 -26.01 12.45 -10.39
C THR A 49 -24.65 12.10 -9.81
N LEU A 50 -24.62 11.34 -8.73
CA LEU A 50 -23.39 10.86 -8.10
C LEU A 50 -22.61 9.94 -9.04
N GLU A 51 -23.26 8.97 -9.70
CA GLU A 51 -22.63 8.10 -10.70
C GLU A 51 -21.99 8.90 -11.86
N LYS A 52 -22.65 9.98 -12.31
CA LYS A 52 -22.09 10.88 -13.33
C LYS A 52 -20.86 11.64 -12.83
N GLU A 53 -20.86 12.07 -11.57
CA GLU A 53 -19.73 12.76 -10.97
C GLU A 53 -18.56 11.80 -10.70
N GLU A 54 -18.81 10.58 -10.25
CA GLU A 54 -17.79 9.54 -10.09
C GLU A 54 -17.13 9.17 -11.42
N THR A 55 -17.93 9.03 -12.48
CA THR A 55 -17.38 8.74 -13.82
C THR A 55 -16.54 9.89 -14.36
N ALA A 56 -16.96 11.15 -14.13
CA ALA A 56 -16.15 12.32 -14.46
C ALA A 56 -14.86 12.38 -13.61
N GLU A 57 -14.92 12.03 -12.32
CA GLU A 57 -13.75 11.99 -11.45
C GLU A 57 -12.75 10.91 -11.90
N ARG A 58 -13.24 9.72 -12.29
CA ARG A 58 -12.41 8.65 -12.85
C ARG A 58 -11.73 9.07 -14.15
N ALA A 59 -12.44 9.76 -15.04
CA ALA A 59 -11.88 10.27 -16.29
C ALA A 59 -10.75 11.30 -16.03
N LEU A 60 -10.99 12.28 -15.15
CA LEU A 60 -9.97 13.24 -14.73
C LEU A 60 -8.81 12.58 -13.97
N GLY A 61 -9.08 11.48 -13.26
CA GLY A 61 -8.08 10.64 -12.63
C GLY A 61 -7.11 10.03 -13.65
N ALA A 62 -7.64 9.43 -14.72
CA ALA A 62 -6.85 8.86 -15.80
C ALA A 62 -6.04 9.93 -16.56
N GLU A 63 -6.63 11.09 -16.84
CA GLU A 63 -5.91 12.21 -17.47
C GLU A 63 -4.75 12.71 -16.60
N LYS A 64 -4.96 12.84 -15.28
CA LYS A 64 -3.90 13.22 -14.34
C LYS A 64 -2.76 12.21 -14.34
N GLU A 65 -3.07 10.92 -14.37
CA GLU A 65 -2.04 9.86 -14.41
C GLU A 65 -1.22 9.92 -15.71
N ALA A 66 -1.87 10.16 -16.85
CA ALA A 66 -1.19 10.36 -18.13
C ALA A 66 -0.26 11.58 -18.09
N LEU A 67 -0.74 12.74 -17.62
CA LEU A 67 0.06 13.95 -17.47
C LEU A 67 1.20 13.80 -16.47
N ALA A 68 0.99 13.06 -15.37
CA ALA A 68 2.05 12.78 -14.40
C ALA A 68 3.15 11.90 -15.00
N LEU A 69 2.80 10.98 -15.90
CA LEU A 69 3.75 10.13 -16.61
C LEU A 69 4.54 10.93 -17.66
N GLU A 70 3.88 11.84 -18.39
CA GLU A 70 4.55 12.78 -19.30
C GLU A 70 5.52 13.70 -18.54
N LEU A 71 5.10 14.25 -17.40
CA LEU A 71 5.97 15.08 -16.57
C LEU A 71 7.21 14.30 -16.07
N ARG A 72 7.05 13.03 -15.70
CA ARG A 72 8.18 12.17 -15.32
C ARG A 72 9.15 11.97 -16.49
N ARG A 73 8.64 11.78 -17.71
CA ARG A 73 9.46 11.65 -18.93
C ARG A 73 10.24 12.94 -19.22
N GLU A 74 9.58 14.09 -19.18
CA GLU A 74 10.22 15.40 -19.39
C GLU A 74 11.30 15.68 -18.33
N ARG A 75 11.04 15.34 -17.06
CA ARG A 75 12.06 15.45 -15.99
C ARG A 75 13.27 14.56 -16.20
N ALA A 76 13.05 13.31 -16.64
CA ALA A 76 14.14 12.41 -16.96
C ALA A 76 14.98 12.96 -18.12
N ALA A 77 14.34 13.44 -19.18
CA ALA A 77 15.01 14.09 -20.31
C ALA A 77 15.78 15.35 -19.88
N PHE A 78 15.21 16.16 -18.97
CA PHE A 78 15.89 17.34 -18.42
C PHE A 78 17.15 16.96 -17.63
N GLN A 79 17.09 15.90 -16.81
CA GLN A 79 18.23 15.41 -16.05
C GLN A 79 19.33 14.85 -16.96
N GLU A 80 18.96 14.11 -18.01
CA GLU A 80 19.88 13.62 -19.02
C GLU A 80 20.60 14.77 -19.73
N LYS A 81 19.84 15.78 -20.21
CA LYS A 81 20.41 16.95 -20.87
C LYS A 81 21.26 17.81 -19.94
N THR A 82 20.92 17.86 -18.65
CA THR A 82 21.75 18.54 -17.65
C THR A 82 23.10 17.85 -17.51
N ARG A 83 23.12 16.51 -17.42
CA ARG A 83 24.38 15.73 -17.39
C ARG A 83 25.19 15.92 -18.67
N ASP A 84 24.56 15.93 -19.83
CA ASP A 84 25.24 16.18 -21.11
C ASP A 84 25.89 17.58 -21.15
N CYS A 85 25.21 18.60 -20.62
CA CYS A 85 25.77 19.95 -20.48
C CYS A 85 26.97 19.94 -19.53
N ASP A 86 26.85 19.29 -18.38
CA ASP A 86 27.92 19.24 -17.37
C ASP A 86 29.18 18.55 -17.94
N LEU A 87 29.02 17.45 -18.68
CA LEU A 87 30.11 16.75 -19.35
C LEU A 87 30.74 17.59 -20.46
N ALA A 88 29.93 18.31 -21.24
CA ALA A 88 30.42 19.20 -22.28
C ALA A 88 31.17 20.41 -21.69
N ALA A 89 30.67 20.99 -20.60
CA ALA A 89 31.33 22.07 -19.87
C ALA A 89 32.66 21.63 -19.27
N ALA A 90 32.72 20.46 -18.62
CA ALA A 90 33.96 19.91 -18.09
C ALA A 90 34.99 19.61 -19.20
N SER A 91 34.53 19.13 -20.37
CA SER A 91 35.39 18.92 -21.53
C SER A 91 35.98 20.24 -22.05
N LEU A 92 35.17 21.30 -22.04
CA LEU A 92 35.57 22.65 -22.46
C LEU A 92 36.61 23.25 -21.51
N GLU A 93 36.43 23.07 -20.20
CA GLU A 93 37.41 23.48 -19.19
C GLU A 93 38.75 22.74 -19.35
N ARG A 94 38.72 21.41 -19.56
CA ARG A 94 39.92 20.61 -19.82
C ARG A 94 40.67 21.07 -21.08
N LEU A 95 39.96 21.22 -22.20
CA LEU A 95 40.56 21.64 -23.47
C LEU A 95 41.11 23.08 -23.37
N SER A 96 40.44 23.96 -22.63
CA SER A 96 40.92 25.31 -22.34
C SER A 96 42.23 25.27 -21.55
N GLY A 97 42.33 24.39 -20.55
CA GLY A 97 43.57 24.15 -19.82
C GLY A 97 44.71 23.62 -20.71
N GLU A 98 44.41 22.67 -21.59
CA GLU A 98 45.38 22.13 -22.56
C GLU A 98 45.88 23.18 -23.55
N ALA A 99 44.97 24.01 -24.08
CA ALA A 99 45.33 25.12 -24.96
C ALA A 99 46.21 26.17 -24.25
N SER A 100 45.92 26.48 -22.99
CA SER A 100 46.72 27.39 -22.17
C SER A 100 48.13 26.85 -21.92
N ARG A 101 48.26 25.57 -21.56
CA ARG A 101 49.57 24.91 -21.37
C ARG A 101 50.39 24.90 -22.65
N ALA A 102 49.76 24.55 -23.78
CA ALA A 102 50.43 24.58 -25.08
C ALA A 102 50.90 26.00 -25.44
N GLU A 103 50.14 27.04 -25.07
CA GLU A 103 50.53 28.43 -25.27
C GLU A 103 51.72 28.86 -24.41
N GLU A 104 51.78 28.41 -23.16
CA GLU A 104 52.94 28.60 -22.27
C GLU A 104 54.19 27.89 -22.82
N ASP A 105 54.04 26.63 -23.26
CA ASP A 105 55.12 25.86 -23.89
C ASP A 105 55.63 26.56 -25.15
N ILE A 106 54.73 27.03 -26.03
CA ILE A 106 55.11 27.78 -27.25
C ILE A 106 55.93 29.02 -26.89
N LYS A 107 55.56 29.77 -25.84
CA LYS A 107 56.35 30.92 -25.36
C LYS A 107 57.74 30.48 -24.89
N ALA A 108 57.81 29.48 -24.01
CA ALA A 108 59.08 28.98 -23.46
C ALA A 108 60.02 28.42 -24.55
N TRP A 109 59.47 27.68 -25.52
CA TRP A 109 60.24 27.14 -26.64
C TRP A 109 60.73 28.26 -27.58
N ARG A 110 59.93 29.31 -27.84
CA ARG A 110 60.36 30.48 -28.62
C ARG A 110 61.51 31.23 -27.97
N GLU A 111 61.45 31.44 -26.65
CA GLU A 111 62.53 32.09 -25.89
C GLU A 111 63.83 31.29 -25.94
N ARG A 112 63.75 29.96 -25.73
CA ARG A 112 64.91 29.05 -25.83
C ARG A 112 65.48 28.98 -27.25
N LEU A 113 64.61 28.98 -28.27
CA LEU A 113 65.04 29.00 -29.66
C LEU A 113 65.80 30.29 -29.97
N ALA A 114 65.32 31.44 -29.48
CA ALA A 114 65.98 32.73 -29.66
C ALA A 114 67.35 32.78 -28.94
N SER A 115 67.47 32.24 -27.72
CA SER A 115 68.75 32.17 -27.01
C SER A 115 69.77 31.27 -27.71
N MET A 116 69.35 30.09 -28.18
CA MET A 116 70.20 29.17 -28.93
C MET A 116 70.59 29.72 -30.31
N ALA A 117 69.69 30.47 -30.96
CA ALA A 117 70.00 31.16 -32.20
C ALA A 117 71.09 32.22 -32.00
N ALA A 118 71.01 33.01 -30.92
CA ALA A 118 72.03 34.00 -30.58
C ALA A 118 73.38 33.33 -30.24
N GLU A 119 73.37 32.18 -29.54
CA GLU A 119 74.58 31.42 -29.22
C GLU A 119 75.24 30.83 -30.49
N ALA A 120 74.45 30.25 -31.40
CA ALA A 120 74.96 29.76 -32.68
C ALA A 120 75.54 30.89 -33.55
N GLU A 121 74.89 32.07 -33.57
CA GLU A 121 75.36 33.24 -34.30
C GLU A 121 76.69 33.76 -33.72
N ALA A 122 76.82 33.81 -32.39
CA ALA A 122 78.07 34.16 -31.70
C ALA A 122 79.21 33.17 -31.95
N LEU A 123 78.90 31.86 -32.03
CA LEU A 123 79.87 30.80 -32.36
C LEU A 123 80.28 30.80 -33.84
N SER A 124 79.47 31.39 -34.74
CA SER A 124 79.79 31.52 -36.17
C SER A 124 80.55 32.80 -36.53
N ALA A 125 80.61 33.76 -35.61
CA ALA A 125 81.28 35.03 -35.84
C ALA A 125 82.79 34.81 -36.06
N PRO A 126 83.43 35.52 -37.01
CA PRO A 126 84.84 35.33 -37.31
C PRO A 126 85.70 35.69 -36.07
N ALA A 127 86.58 34.78 -35.67
CA ALA A 127 87.54 35.02 -34.60
C ALA A 127 88.43 36.23 -34.96
N GLY A 128 88.37 37.28 -34.15
CA GLY A 128 89.31 38.39 -34.24
C GLY A 128 90.75 37.91 -34.01
N GLU A 129 91.71 38.55 -34.67
CA GLU A 129 93.12 38.13 -34.82
C GLU A 129 93.96 37.95 -33.53
N ASP A 130 93.40 38.00 -32.31
CA ASP A 130 94.15 38.02 -31.04
C ASP A 130 93.74 36.98 -29.97
N GLY A 131 92.96 35.94 -30.30
CA GLY A 131 92.50 34.93 -29.32
C GLY A 131 93.21 33.58 -29.43
N GLY A 132 94.00 33.21 -28.41
CA GLY A 132 94.74 31.95 -28.38
C GLY A 132 93.90 30.69 -28.27
N GLY A 133 94.33 29.64 -28.98
CA GLY A 133 94.37 28.26 -28.49
C GLY A 133 93.06 27.51 -28.18
N GLU A 134 91.90 27.94 -28.67
CA GLU A 134 90.75 27.03 -28.72
C GLU A 134 90.82 26.19 -30.01
N ASP A 135 90.85 24.86 -29.87
CA ASP A 135 90.86 23.93 -31.01
C ASP A 135 89.65 24.24 -31.91
N PHE A 136 89.91 24.57 -33.19
CA PHE A 136 88.89 24.82 -34.21
C PHE A 136 87.87 23.67 -34.31
N ALA A 137 88.31 22.43 -34.06
CA ALA A 137 87.45 21.26 -33.95
C ALA A 137 86.42 21.38 -32.82
N SER A 138 86.81 21.90 -31.65
CA SER A 138 85.92 22.10 -30.49
C SER A 138 84.85 23.17 -30.76
N LEU A 139 85.21 24.25 -31.46
CA LEU A 139 84.25 25.29 -31.87
C LEU A 139 83.26 24.78 -32.92
N SER A 140 83.73 24.00 -33.88
CA SER A 140 82.89 23.32 -34.88
C SER A 140 81.92 22.33 -34.23
N ASP A 141 82.37 21.56 -33.24
CA ASP A 141 81.53 20.61 -32.49
C ASP A 141 80.46 21.34 -31.65
N ARG A 142 80.81 22.47 -31.02
CA ARG A 142 79.86 23.30 -30.27
C ARG A 142 78.83 23.98 -31.19
N PHE A 143 79.25 24.47 -32.35
CA PHE A 143 78.34 25.06 -33.34
C PHE A 143 77.35 24.03 -33.90
N THR A 144 77.83 22.84 -34.28
CA THR A 144 76.97 21.75 -34.75
C THR A 144 76.02 21.25 -33.67
N ALA A 145 76.45 21.19 -32.40
CA ALA A 145 75.57 20.88 -31.28
C ALA A 145 74.49 21.96 -31.08
N ALA A 146 74.83 23.25 -31.20
CA ALA A 146 73.88 24.36 -31.09
C ALA A 146 72.84 24.34 -32.24
N GLU A 147 73.26 24.11 -33.49
CA GLU A 147 72.33 23.99 -34.63
C GLU A 147 71.41 22.77 -34.50
N ASN A 148 71.93 21.61 -34.06
CA ASN A 148 71.10 20.43 -33.79
C ASN A 148 70.08 20.69 -32.68
N ALA A 149 70.48 21.39 -31.61
CA ALA A 149 69.56 21.81 -30.55
C ALA A 149 68.49 22.79 -31.08
N ARG A 150 68.87 23.71 -31.97
CA ARG A 150 67.95 24.66 -32.62
C ARG A 150 66.92 23.95 -33.49
N ALA A 151 67.34 22.98 -34.30
CA ALA A 151 66.45 22.16 -35.12
C ALA A 151 65.44 21.38 -34.26
N LEU A 152 65.89 20.74 -33.17
CA LEU A 152 65.02 20.03 -32.24
C LEU A 152 64.01 20.97 -31.54
N LEU A 153 64.45 22.16 -31.14
CA LEU A 153 63.58 23.17 -30.52
C LEU A 153 62.53 23.70 -31.51
N ALA A 154 62.91 23.88 -32.78
CA ALA A 154 61.98 24.30 -33.84
C ALA A 154 60.91 23.22 -34.11
N GLU A 155 61.30 21.95 -34.13
CA GLU A 155 60.37 20.81 -34.26
C GLU A 155 59.39 20.75 -33.07
N ARG A 156 59.90 20.90 -31.84
CA ARG A 156 59.06 20.96 -30.63
C ARG A 156 58.09 22.14 -30.64
N LEU A 157 58.53 23.31 -31.12
CA LEU A 157 57.70 24.50 -31.26
C LEU A 157 56.58 24.29 -32.29
N ALA A 158 56.88 23.66 -33.43
CA ALA A 158 55.89 23.31 -34.44
C ALA A 158 54.86 22.32 -33.89
N ALA A 159 55.30 21.25 -33.22
CA ALA A 159 54.42 20.28 -32.58
C ALA A 159 53.50 20.92 -31.51
N ALA A 160 54.03 21.82 -30.68
CA ALA A 160 53.23 22.54 -29.69
C ALA A 160 52.21 23.50 -30.33
N SER A 161 52.57 24.15 -31.44
CA SER A 161 51.67 25.01 -32.22
C SER A 161 50.53 24.23 -32.87
N ASP A 162 50.82 23.05 -33.43
CA ASP A 162 49.83 22.14 -33.98
C ASP A 162 48.87 21.61 -32.91
N LEU A 163 49.40 21.24 -31.74
CA LEU A 163 48.60 20.84 -30.57
C LEU A 163 47.65 21.97 -30.13
N LYS A 164 48.15 23.21 -30.02
CA LYS A 164 47.31 24.38 -29.70
C LYS A 164 46.20 24.57 -30.75
N GLY A 165 46.53 24.47 -32.04
CA GLY A 165 45.57 24.60 -33.13
C GLY A 165 44.45 23.56 -33.08
N ARG A 166 44.80 22.29 -32.80
CA ARG A 166 43.82 21.20 -32.61
C ARG A 166 42.95 21.43 -31.39
N ALA A 167 43.54 21.79 -30.25
CA ALA A 167 42.81 22.08 -29.02
C ALA A 167 41.84 23.26 -29.18
N ALA A 168 42.24 24.32 -29.91
CA ALA A 168 41.38 25.46 -30.21
C ALA A 168 40.17 25.08 -31.09
N ALA A 169 40.38 24.24 -32.12
CA ALA A 169 39.29 23.76 -32.97
C ALA A 169 38.32 22.84 -32.21
N GLU A 170 38.82 22.01 -31.29
CA GLU A 170 37.97 21.18 -30.43
C GLU A 170 37.21 22.03 -29.40
N LEU A 171 37.82 23.08 -28.85
CA LEU A 171 37.17 24.06 -27.97
C LEU A 171 35.96 24.71 -28.65
N GLU A 172 36.13 25.18 -29.88
CA GLU A 172 35.03 25.82 -30.62
C GLU A 172 33.87 24.84 -30.87
N ARG A 173 34.17 23.61 -31.30
CA ARG A 173 33.14 22.57 -31.52
C ARG A 173 32.40 22.17 -30.25
N THR A 174 33.12 22.06 -29.13
CA THR A 174 32.54 21.73 -27.83
C THR A 174 31.72 22.87 -27.27
N ALA A 175 32.14 24.12 -27.47
CA ALA A 175 31.37 25.32 -27.11
C ALA A 175 30.04 25.40 -27.88
N GLU A 176 30.07 25.18 -29.19
CA GLU A 176 28.84 25.13 -29.99
C GLU A 176 27.91 24.00 -29.55
N ARG A 177 28.47 22.81 -29.23
CA ARG A 177 27.69 21.68 -28.74
C ARG A 177 27.03 22.02 -27.40
N LEU A 178 27.77 22.63 -26.46
CA LEU A 178 27.24 23.07 -25.18
C LEU A 178 26.09 24.06 -25.37
N GLY A 179 26.26 25.08 -26.22
CA GLY A 179 25.20 26.04 -26.52
C GLY A 179 23.95 25.42 -27.17
N ARG A 180 24.10 24.34 -27.96
CA ARG A 180 22.95 23.57 -28.47
C ARG A 180 22.23 22.82 -27.34
N LEU A 181 22.98 22.14 -26.48
CA LEU A 181 22.43 21.39 -25.35
C LEU A 181 21.72 22.30 -24.33
N GLU A 182 22.26 23.49 -24.07
CA GLU A 182 21.64 24.48 -23.19
C GLU A 182 20.28 24.95 -23.72
N ARG A 183 20.15 25.18 -25.04
CA ARG A 183 18.86 25.53 -25.65
C ARG A 183 17.85 24.40 -25.55
N GLU A 184 18.26 23.17 -25.86
CA GLU A 184 17.40 21.98 -25.71
C GLU A 184 16.93 21.81 -24.26
N LYS A 185 17.82 22.04 -23.28
CA LYS A 185 17.52 22.00 -21.85
C LYS A 185 16.49 23.07 -21.46
N GLU A 186 16.64 24.30 -21.96
CA GLU A 186 15.70 25.41 -21.71
C GLU A 186 14.31 25.11 -22.29
N GLU A 187 14.26 24.54 -23.51
CA GLU A 187 13.01 24.10 -24.15
C GLU A 187 12.29 23.03 -23.31
N ILE A 188 13.01 22.00 -22.86
CA ILE A 188 12.45 20.95 -21.98
C ILE A 188 11.95 21.57 -20.67
N ALA A 189 12.71 22.48 -20.04
CA ALA A 189 12.29 23.17 -18.83
C ALA A 189 11.02 24.01 -19.03
N SER A 190 10.83 24.59 -20.22
CA SER A 190 9.60 25.32 -20.56
C SER A 190 8.39 24.38 -20.67
N ARG A 191 8.57 23.19 -21.27
CA ARG A 191 7.53 22.15 -21.38
C ARG A 191 7.17 21.61 -20.00
N GLU A 192 8.16 21.30 -19.17
CA GLU A 192 7.93 20.82 -17.79
C GLU A 192 7.08 21.82 -16.99
N ARG A 193 7.40 23.12 -17.09
CA ARG A 193 6.60 24.18 -16.44
C ARG A 193 5.15 24.21 -16.95
N GLY A 194 4.96 24.07 -18.26
CA GLY A 194 3.63 23.99 -18.86
C GLY A 194 2.80 22.81 -18.37
N GLU A 195 3.39 21.61 -18.29
CA GLU A 195 2.70 20.42 -17.79
C GLU A 195 2.41 20.50 -16.28
N LEU A 196 3.30 21.08 -15.49
CA LEU A 196 3.06 21.35 -14.07
C LEU A 196 1.84 22.26 -13.85
N ASP A 197 1.69 23.31 -14.65
CA ASP A 197 0.56 24.23 -14.54
C ASP A 197 -0.75 23.57 -14.98
N ARG A 198 -0.72 22.68 -15.99
CA ARG A 198 -1.89 21.86 -16.36
C ARG A 198 -2.30 20.91 -15.23
N LEU A 199 -1.34 20.19 -14.64
CA LEU A 199 -1.59 19.31 -13.49
C LEU A 199 -2.17 20.06 -12.29
N ARG A 200 -1.70 21.28 -12.03
CA ARG A 200 -2.26 22.14 -10.97
C ARG A 200 -3.71 22.51 -11.24
N LYS A 201 -4.05 22.91 -12.47
CA LYS A 201 -5.44 23.25 -12.86
C LYS A 201 -6.37 22.06 -12.71
N GLN A 202 -5.98 20.90 -13.27
CA GLN A 202 -6.76 19.67 -13.12
C GLN A 202 -6.89 19.21 -11.66
N GLY A 203 -5.82 19.35 -10.87
CA GLY A 203 -5.86 19.06 -9.44
C GLY A 203 -6.88 19.92 -8.69
N ALA A 204 -6.99 21.20 -9.04
CA ALA A 204 -7.98 22.11 -8.48
C ALA A 204 -9.42 21.72 -8.90
N GLU A 205 -9.64 21.45 -10.19
CA GLU A 205 -10.94 21.02 -10.74
C GLU A 205 -11.42 19.72 -10.08
N ARG A 206 -10.56 18.70 -10.01
CA ARG A 206 -10.88 17.44 -9.32
C ARG A 206 -11.14 17.66 -7.83
N GLY A 207 -10.38 18.55 -7.19
CA GLY A 207 -10.60 18.90 -5.78
C GLY A 207 -11.96 19.55 -5.52
N VAL A 208 -12.55 20.23 -6.50
CA VAL A 208 -13.94 20.71 -6.42
C VAL A 208 -14.91 19.54 -6.55
N LEU A 209 -14.75 18.69 -7.56
CA LEU A 209 -15.62 17.52 -7.79
C LEU A 209 -15.64 16.55 -6.61
N VAL A 210 -14.50 16.26 -5.98
CA VAL A 210 -14.44 15.37 -4.80
C VAL A 210 -15.19 15.96 -3.60
N ARG A 211 -15.10 17.29 -3.39
CA ARG A 211 -15.86 17.96 -2.31
C ARG A 211 -17.35 17.92 -2.58
N GLU A 212 -17.72 18.12 -3.84
CA GLU A 212 -19.10 18.05 -4.32
C GLU A 212 -19.69 16.65 -4.20
N GLY A 213 -18.96 15.61 -4.62
CA GLY A 213 -19.33 14.21 -4.47
C GLY A 213 -19.55 13.83 -3.00
N ARG A 214 -18.58 14.14 -2.12
CA ARG A 214 -18.72 13.89 -0.67
C ARG A 214 -19.93 14.57 -0.05
N ARG A 215 -20.28 15.77 -0.51
CA ARG A 215 -21.48 16.47 -0.04
C ARG A 215 -22.75 15.72 -0.46
N ARG A 216 -22.80 15.28 -1.73
CA ARG A 216 -23.94 14.52 -2.27
C ARG A 216 -24.05 13.13 -1.65
N ASP A 217 -22.94 12.47 -1.33
CA ASP A 217 -22.91 11.21 -0.56
C ASP A 217 -23.58 11.38 0.80
N GLY A 218 -23.18 12.41 1.55
CA GLY A 218 -23.82 12.71 2.84
C GLY A 218 -25.31 13.04 2.71
N GLU A 219 -25.71 13.75 1.65
CA GLU A 219 -27.13 14.00 1.35
C GLU A 219 -27.88 12.70 1.02
N LEU A 220 -27.26 11.78 0.27
CA LEU A 220 -27.82 10.48 -0.10
C LEU A 220 -27.99 9.58 1.12
N GLU A 221 -26.97 9.48 1.98
CA GLU A 221 -27.03 8.72 3.25
C GLU A 221 -28.17 9.24 4.15
N ALA A 222 -28.29 10.57 4.26
CA ALA A 222 -29.36 11.18 5.05
C ALA A 222 -30.75 10.88 4.48
N LEU A 223 -30.90 10.79 3.14
CA LEU A 223 -32.16 10.42 2.50
C LEU A 223 -32.47 8.92 2.66
N LEU A 224 -31.48 8.05 2.55
CA LEU A 224 -31.63 6.61 2.79
C LEU A 224 -32.06 6.32 4.24
N GLU A 225 -31.49 7.02 5.21
CA GLU A 225 -31.92 6.94 6.61
C GLU A 225 -33.36 7.43 6.78
N LYS A 226 -33.76 8.52 6.12
CA LYS A 226 -35.16 8.99 6.14
C LYS A 226 -36.10 7.96 5.52
N GLU A 227 -35.71 7.34 4.41
CA GLU A 227 -36.46 6.27 3.74
C GLU A 227 -36.68 5.08 4.68
N LYS A 228 -35.61 4.54 5.28
CA LYS A 228 -35.70 3.44 6.27
C LYS A 228 -36.63 3.77 7.43
N ARG A 229 -36.56 4.99 7.97
CA ARG A 229 -37.46 5.46 9.04
C ARG A 229 -38.91 5.51 8.60
N LEU A 230 -39.18 5.97 7.38
CA LEU A 230 -40.52 6.00 6.81
C LEU A 230 -41.06 4.58 6.60
N GLU A 231 -40.27 3.66 6.04
CA GLU A 231 -40.66 2.25 5.86
C GLU A 231 -40.97 1.56 7.20
N PHE A 232 -40.12 1.77 8.20
CA PHE A 232 -40.38 1.25 9.55
C PHE A 232 -41.67 1.83 10.15
N SER A 233 -41.91 3.13 10.00
CA SER A 233 -43.13 3.77 10.48
C SER A 233 -44.38 3.21 9.79
N LEU A 234 -44.29 2.98 8.48
CA LEU A 234 -45.36 2.42 7.67
C LEU A 234 -45.67 0.97 8.07
N SER A 235 -44.64 0.14 8.27
CA SER A 235 -44.78 -1.23 8.77
C SER A 235 -45.47 -1.28 10.14
N LYS A 236 -45.10 -0.38 11.06
CA LYS A 236 -45.73 -0.28 12.39
C LYS A 236 -47.22 0.09 12.30
N VAL A 237 -47.59 1.02 11.43
CA VAL A 237 -48.98 1.45 11.24
C VAL A 237 -49.79 0.35 10.53
N ALA A 238 -49.23 -0.30 9.51
CA ALA A 238 -49.83 -1.45 8.82
C ALA A 238 -50.12 -2.61 9.79
N GLY A 239 -49.13 -3.03 10.58
CA GLY A 239 -49.32 -4.10 11.57
C GLY A 239 -50.32 -3.73 12.69
N ARG A 240 -50.48 -2.44 13.02
CA ARG A 240 -51.56 -1.98 13.91
C ARG A 240 -52.94 -2.09 13.25
N LEU A 241 -53.05 -1.78 11.96
CA LEU A 241 -54.29 -1.91 11.20
C LEU A 241 -54.73 -3.37 11.09
N ASP A 242 -53.81 -4.29 10.80
CA ASP A 242 -54.12 -5.72 10.68
C ASP A 242 -54.59 -6.32 12.02
N ARG A 243 -53.95 -5.94 13.13
CA ARG A 243 -54.42 -6.32 14.47
C ARG A 243 -55.82 -5.77 14.78
N ALA A 244 -56.12 -4.55 14.35
CA ALA A 244 -57.45 -3.97 14.53
C ALA A 244 -58.50 -4.74 13.72
N ARG A 245 -58.22 -5.05 12.45
CA ARG A 245 -59.09 -5.88 11.59
C ARG A 245 -59.32 -7.28 12.17
N ALA A 246 -58.28 -7.92 12.69
CA ALA A 246 -58.42 -9.23 13.33
C ALA A 246 -59.30 -9.19 14.59
N ARG A 247 -59.23 -8.10 15.38
CA ARG A 247 -60.11 -7.91 16.54
C ARG A 247 -61.55 -7.65 16.14
N GLU A 248 -61.76 -6.83 15.11
CA GLU A 248 -63.08 -6.55 14.53
C GLU A 248 -63.75 -7.85 14.05
N ALA A 249 -63.06 -8.66 13.25
CA ALA A 249 -63.56 -9.96 12.79
C ALA A 249 -63.94 -10.90 13.93
N LYS A 250 -63.09 -11.01 14.97
CA LYS A 250 -63.40 -11.81 16.18
C LYS A 250 -64.59 -11.24 16.97
N GLY A 251 -64.72 -9.91 17.01
CA GLY A 251 -65.85 -9.23 17.64
C GLY A 251 -67.16 -9.51 16.93
N GLU A 252 -67.18 -9.44 15.60
CA GLU A 252 -68.35 -9.78 14.79
C GLU A 252 -68.77 -11.24 14.94
N GLU A 253 -67.80 -12.17 14.95
CA GLU A 253 -68.08 -13.60 15.16
C GLU A 253 -68.71 -13.84 16.54
N ARG A 254 -68.17 -13.21 17.59
CA ARG A 254 -68.75 -13.27 18.95
C ARG A 254 -70.13 -12.63 19.01
N ALA A 255 -70.35 -11.51 18.33
CA ALA A 255 -71.66 -10.87 18.28
C ALA A 255 -72.69 -11.78 17.59
N ARG A 256 -72.31 -12.43 16.49
CA ARG A 256 -73.15 -13.42 15.80
C ARG A 256 -73.47 -14.62 16.70
N SER A 257 -72.48 -15.17 17.40
CA SER A 257 -72.70 -16.34 18.27
C SER A 257 -73.55 -16.01 19.49
N LEU A 258 -73.34 -14.84 20.12
CA LEU A 258 -74.19 -14.35 21.21
C LEU A 258 -75.60 -14.02 20.74
N GLY A 259 -75.76 -13.48 19.54
CA GLY A 259 -77.06 -13.25 18.91
C GLY A 259 -77.86 -14.55 18.76
N ALA A 260 -77.24 -15.58 18.17
CA ALA A 260 -77.85 -16.91 18.04
C ALA A 260 -78.18 -17.53 19.40
N LYS A 261 -77.29 -17.39 20.40
CA LYS A 261 -77.53 -17.91 21.75
C LYS A 261 -78.66 -17.19 22.48
N LYS A 262 -78.75 -15.86 22.33
CA LYS A 262 -79.86 -15.05 22.85
C LYS A 262 -81.19 -15.50 22.25
N GLU A 263 -81.23 -15.72 20.94
CA GLU A 263 -82.45 -16.14 20.25
C GLU A 263 -82.91 -17.55 20.70
N SER A 264 -81.96 -18.48 20.83
CA SER A 264 -82.22 -19.81 21.40
C SER A 264 -82.74 -19.73 22.84
N LEU A 265 -82.06 -18.98 23.72
CA LEU A 265 -82.48 -18.83 25.13
C LEU A 265 -83.82 -18.10 25.26
N SER A 266 -84.11 -17.13 24.39
CA SER A 266 -85.40 -16.44 24.39
C SER A 266 -86.54 -17.36 23.97
N SER A 267 -86.27 -18.28 23.03
CA SER A 267 -87.23 -19.30 22.61
C SER A 267 -87.46 -20.33 23.72
N GLU A 268 -86.41 -20.74 24.42
CA GLU A 268 -86.48 -21.66 25.55
C GLU A 268 -87.18 -21.04 26.77
N LEU A 269 -86.86 -19.78 27.09
CA LEU A 269 -87.54 -19.01 28.13
C LEU A 269 -89.02 -18.84 27.82
N SER A 270 -89.38 -18.51 26.57
CA SER A 270 -90.78 -18.37 26.17
C SER A 270 -91.55 -19.68 26.37
N ARG A 271 -90.96 -20.83 25.99
CA ARG A 271 -91.54 -22.16 26.27
C ARG A 271 -91.67 -22.45 27.76
N LEU A 272 -90.65 -22.13 28.55
CA LEU A 272 -90.66 -22.33 30.00
C LEU A 272 -91.70 -21.45 30.68
N VAL A 273 -91.78 -20.17 30.33
CA VAL A 273 -92.78 -19.23 30.85
C VAL A 273 -94.18 -19.73 30.50
N GLU A 274 -94.44 -20.12 29.25
CA GLU A 274 -95.74 -20.67 28.85
C GLU A 274 -96.09 -21.97 29.63
N ALA A 275 -95.11 -22.83 29.90
CA ALA A 275 -95.28 -24.02 30.71
C ALA A 275 -95.50 -23.74 32.21
N TRP A 276 -94.82 -22.72 32.76
CA TRP A 276 -94.86 -22.40 34.19
C TRP A 276 -96.05 -21.52 34.58
N ASP A 277 -96.42 -20.55 33.73
CA ASP A 277 -97.60 -19.70 33.91
C ASP A 277 -98.90 -20.54 33.82
N GLY A 278 -98.84 -21.68 33.12
CA GLY A 278 -99.89 -22.71 33.14
C GLY A 278 -99.94 -23.58 34.41
N GLN A 279 -98.88 -23.62 35.23
CA GLN A 279 -98.79 -24.51 36.40
C GLN A 279 -98.80 -23.79 37.76
N TYR A 280 -98.26 -22.57 37.92
CA TYR A 280 -98.17 -21.89 39.23
C TYR A 280 -98.12 -20.33 39.15
N PRO A 281 -99.16 -19.59 39.61
CA PRO A 281 -99.10 -18.13 39.74
C PRO A 281 -98.32 -17.70 40.99
N TYR A 282 -97.36 -16.78 40.86
CA TYR A 282 -96.51 -16.32 41.97
C TYR A 282 -96.88 -14.92 42.51
N VAL A 283 -96.70 -14.71 43.82
CA VAL A 283 -96.87 -13.42 44.54
C VAL A 283 -95.55 -13.05 45.24
N PRO A 284 -95.01 -11.82 45.11
CA PRO A 284 -93.67 -11.48 45.56
C PRO A 284 -93.64 -10.80 46.93
N SER A 285 -93.00 -11.42 47.92
CA SER A 285 -92.52 -10.72 49.11
C SER A 285 -91.33 -11.45 49.73
N GLU A 286 -90.11 -11.00 49.45
CA GLU A 286 -88.93 -11.24 50.30
C GLU A 286 -87.72 -10.42 49.80
N ALA A 287 -87.32 -9.41 50.58
CA ALA A 287 -86.04 -8.71 50.45
C ALA A 287 -85.35 -8.65 51.83
N PRO A 288 -84.01 -8.80 51.95
CA PRO A 288 -83.34 -9.01 53.24
C PRO A 288 -82.96 -7.72 54.00
N SER A 289 -82.61 -7.86 55.29
CA SER A 289 -82.61 -6.79 56.30
C SER A 289 -81.23 -6.33 56.83
N ARG A 290 -81.27 -5.20 57.55
CA ARG A 290 -80.24 -4.29 58.13
C ARG A 290 -78.97 -4.87 58.80
N GLY A 291 -78.84 -6.18 59.01
CA GLY A 291 -77.70 -6.80 59.72
C GLY A 291 -76.36 -6.71 58.99
N ASP A 292 -76.38 -6.64 57.66
CA ASP A 292 -75.17 -6.63 56.82
C ASP A 292 -74.33 -5.34 56.94
N GLY A 293 -74.94 -4.24 57.42
CA GLY A 293 -74.27 -2.94 57.54
C GLY A 293 -73.28 -2.83 58.70
N GLU A 294 -73.55 -3.49 59.82
CA GLU A 294 -72.70 -3.41 61.02
C GLU A 294 -71.40 -4.23 60.88
N ALA A 295 -71.47 -5.36 60.18
CA ALA A 295 -70.30 -6.19 59.87
C ALA A 295 -69.28 -5.45 58.97
N ALA A 296 -69.77 -4.65 58.01
CA ALA A 296 -68.93 -3.85 57.14
C ALA A 296 -68.14 -2.78 57.93
N ALA A 297 -68.77 -2.12 58.90
CA ALA A 297 -68.15 -1.06 59.70
C ALA A 297 -67.02 -1.58 60.62
N ALA A 298 -67.14 -2.81 61.14
CA ALA A 298 -66.10 -3.44 61.95
C ALA A 298 -64.85 -3.79 61.13
N SER A 299 -65.04 -4.20 59.87
CA SER A 299 -63.95 -4.57 58.97
C SER A 299 -63.05 -3.37 58.62
N VAL A 300 -63.65 -2.19 58.42
CA VAL A 300 -62.93 -0.94 58.13
C VAL A 300 -61.96 -0.57 59.26
N ARG A 301 -62.42 -0.65 60.53
CA ARG A 301 -61.57 -0.29 61.68
C ARG A 301 -60.39 -1.22 61.91
N ARG A 302 -60.48 -2.49 61.45
CA ARG A 302 -59.36 -3.43 61.50
C ARG A 302 -58.29 -3.05 60.47
N LEU A 303 -58.72 -2.77 59.23
CA LEU A 303 -57.83 -2.38 58.13
C LEU A 303 -57.08 -1.07 58.43
N GLU A 304 -57.71 -0.11 59.11
CA GLU A 304 -57.06 1.14 59.53
C GLU A 304 -55.91 0.93 60.53
N ARG A 305 -55.98 -0.09 61.40
CA ARG A 305 -54.88 -0.41 62.35
C ARG A 305 -53.74 -1.13 61.66
N GLU A 306 -54.05 -2.05 60.74
CA GLU A 306 -53.05 -2.76 59.93
C GLU A 306 -52.25 -1.76 59.07
N LEU A 307 -52.92 -0.76 58.49
CA LEU A 307 -52.27 0.31 57.71
C LEU A 307 -51.30 1.15 58.54
N LYS A 308 -51.59 1.38 59.82
CA LYS A 308 -50.76 2.20 60.72
C LYS A 308 -49.53 1.46 61.27
N ALA A 309 -49.53 0.12 61.22
CA ALA A 309 -48.39 -0.72 61.60
C ALA A 309 -47.32 -0.81 60.51
N LEU A 310 -47.67 -0.48 59.26
CA LEU A 310 -46.71 -0.26 58.19
C LEU A 310 -46.08 1.13 58.42
N GLU A 311 -44.82 1.16 58.85
CA GLU A 311 -44.03 2.39 59.05
C GLU A 311 -44.03 3.29 57.79
N PRO A 312 -43.64 4.59 57.88
CA PRO A 312 -43.71 5.51 56.75
C PRO A 312 -43.00 4.94 55.51
N VAL A 313 -43.78 4.63 54.49
CA VAL A 313 -43.27 4.06 53.23
C VAL A 313 -42.36 5.08 52.56
N GLU A 314 -41.12 4.69 52.29
CA GLU A 314 -40.15 5.54 51.59
C GLU A 314 -40.55 5.66 50.12
N TRP A 315 -41.27 6.73 49.80
CA TRP A 315 -41.84 6.98 48.47
C TRP A 315 -40.79 7.06 47.34
N GLY A 316 -39.51 7.25 47.67
CA GLY A 316 -38.39 7.28 46.72
C GLY A 316 -37.98 5.91 46.18
N ALA A 317 -38.30 4.81 46.88
CA ALA A 317 -37.86 3.46 46.52
C ALA A 317 -38.38 3.00 45.14
N LEU A 318 -39.59 3.42 44.75
CA LEU A 318 -40.14 3.12 43.43
C LEU A 318 -39.40 3.85 42.30
N SER A 319 -38.98 5.09 42.56
CA SER A 319 -38.19 5.87 41.60
C SER A 319 -36.76 5.35 41.49
N GLU A 320 -36.16 4.97 42.61
CA GLU A 320 -34.81 4.39 42.64
C GLU A 320 -34.78 3.03 41.95
N ASN A 321 -35.78 2.16 42.21
CA ASN A 321 -35.90 0.88 41.51
C ASN A 321 -36.01 1.06 40.00
N ALA A 322 -36.86 1.97 39.52
CA ALA A 322 -36.98 2.26 38.08
C ALA A 322 -35.68 2.80 37.47
N SER A 323 -34.93 3.62 38.23
CA SER A 323 -33.62 4.14 37.80
C SER A 323 -32.55 3.04 37.75
N LEU A 324 -32.55 2.13 38.73
CA LEU A 324 -31.63 0.99 38.78
C LEU A 324 -31.93 -0.01 37.68
N GLU A 325 -33.21 -0.35 37.44
CA GLU A 325 -33.64 -1.19 36.31
C GLU A 325 -33.19 -0.60 34.98
N SER A 326 -33.35 0.72 34.78
CA SER A 326 -32.89 1.40 33.57
C SER A 326 -31.37 1.33 33.40
N ARG A 327 -30.62 1.45 34.50
CA ARG A 327 -29.15 1.36 34.48
C ARG A 327 -28.67 -0.06 34.22
N ILE A 328 -29.32 -1.07 34.81
CA ILE A 328 -29.02 -2.48 34.57
C ILE A 328 -29.27 -2.81 33.10
N ALA A 329 -30.43 -2.43 32.56
CA ALA A 329 -30.76 -2.64 31.16
C ALA A 329 -29.73 -1.99 30.20
N PHE A 330 -29.27 -0.77 30.51
CA PHE A 330 -28.22 -0.12 29.73
C PHE A 330 -26.88 -0.87 29.82
N MET A 331 -26.47 -1.31 31.02
CA MET A 331 -25.21 -2.05 31.18
C MET A 331 -25.26 -3.43 30.54
N GLU A 332 -26.41 -4.11 30.54
CA GLU A 332 -26.63 -5.38 29.86
C GLU A 332 -26.50 -5.24 28.33
N ASP A 333 -27.06 -4.17 27.76
CA ASP A 333 -26.95 -3.83 26.34
C ASP A 333 -25.48 -3.59 25.94
N GLN A 334 -24.77 -2.75 26.70
CA GLN A 334 -23.34 -2.49 26.48
C GLN A 334 -22.48 -3.76 26.62
N LEU A 335 -22.81 -4.63 27.56
CA LEU A 335 -22.08 -5.88 27.76
C LEU A 335 -22.34 -6.86 26.62
N SER A 336 -23.58 -6.90 26.11
CA SER A 336 -23.94 -7.67 24.92
C SER A 336 -23.18 -7.19 23.68
N ASP A 337 -23.09 -5.87 23.47
CA ASP A 337 -22.35 -5.27 22.36
C ASP A 337 -20.87 -5.65 22.41
N VAL A 338 -20.23 -5.53 23.57
CA VAL A 338 -18.81 -5.91 23.75
C VAL A 338 -18.61 -7.41 23.49
N ARG A 339 -19.50 -8.27 23.98
CA ARG A 339 -19.43 -9.72 23.71
C ARG A 339 -19.56 -10.02 22.23
N SER A 340 -20.50 -9.37 21.55
CA SER A 340 -20.70 -9.54 20.10
C SER A 340 -19.47 -9.05 19.31
N ALA A 341 -18.88 -7.91 19.69
CA ALA A 341 -17.66 -7.41 19.09
C ALA A 341 -16.47 -8.36 19.29
N ILE A 342 -16.31 -8.95 20.48
CA ILE A 342 -15.27 -9.96 20.75
C ILE A 342 -15.47 -11.18 19.86
N THR A 343 -16.70 -11.68 19.73
CA THR A 343 -16.99 -12.82 18.84
C THR A 343 -16.67 -12.49 17.39
N GLY A 344 -17.12 -11.33 16.88
CA GLY A 344 -16.81 -10.90 15.52
C GLY A 344 -15.31 -10.72 15.26
N LEU A 345 -14.56 -10.18 16.22
CA LEU A 345 -13.11 -10.07 16.13
C LEU A 345 -12.43 -11.44 16.08
N ARG A 346 -12.88 -12.42 16.89
CA ARG A 346 -12.34 -13.78 16.86
C ARG A 346 -12.62 -14.49 15.54
N GLU A 347 -13.81 -14.29 14.96
CA GLU A 347 -14.15 -14.82 13.64
C GLU A 347 -13.25 -14.22 12.55
N LEU A 348 -13.05 -12.89 12.58
CA LEU A 348 -12.17 -12.19 11.65
C LEU A 348 -10.72 -12.66 11.77
N ILE A 349 -10.21 -12.86 12.99
CA ILE A 349 -8.87 -13.43 13.24
C ILE A 349 -8.81 -14.83 12.61
N GLY A 350 -9.77 -15.70 12.90
CA GLY A 350 -9.77 -17.05 12.35
C GLY A 350 -9.90 -17.11 10.81
N GLU A 351 -10.59 -16.15 10.19
CA GLU A 351 -10.64 -16.02 8.73
C GLU A 351 -9.33 -15.52 8.14
N THR A 352 -8.73 -14.50 8.77
CA THR A 352 -7.43 -13.96 8.38
C THR A 352 -6.35 -15.03 8.48
N ASP A 353 -6.33 -15.77 9.59
CA ASP A 353 -5.44 -16.90 9.81
C ASP A 353 -5.58 -17.95 8.70
N ARG A 354 -6.81 -18.40 8.40
CA ARG A 354 -7.03 -19.33 7.28
C ARG A 354 -6.49 -18.81 5.96
N HIS A 355 -6.69 -17.52 5.68
CA HIS A 355 -6.20 -16.90 4.44
C HIS A 355 -4.67 -16.85 4.39
N VAL A 356 -4.01 -16.43 5.48
CA VAL A 356 -2.54 -16.42 5.61
C VAL A 356 -1.99 -17.83 5.47
N GLY A 357 -2.66 -18.85 6.02
CA GLY A 357 -2.27 -20.24 5.87
C GLY A 357 -2.24 -20.72 4.44
N VAL A 358 -3.28 -20.41 3.65
CA VAL A 358 -3.32 -20.77 2.23
C VAL A 358 -2.18 -20.07 1.48
N LEU A 359 -2.01 -18.76 1.67
CA LEU A 359 -0.94 -18.00 1.02
C LEU A 359 0.46 -18.51 1.38
N PHE A 360 0.69 -18.83 2.66
CA PHE A 360 1.95 -19.36 3.15
C PHE A 360 2.25 -20.73 2.55
N SER A 361 1.28 -21.65 2.56
CA SER A 361 1.45 -22.98 1.97
C SER A 361 1.72 -22.91 0.46
N GLU A 362 0.97 -22.10 -0.28
CA GLU A 362 1.19 -21.90 -1.72
C GLU A 362 2.56 -21.29 -2.02
N ALA A 363 2.99 -20.30 -1.23
CA ALA A 363 4.31 -19.68 -1.39
C ALA A 363 5.43 -20.67 -1.04
N LEU A 364 5.28 -21.43 0.05
CA LEU A 364 6.27 -22.43 0.47
C LEU A 364 6.42 -23.53 -0.58
N GLU A 365 5.33 -24.04 -1.14
CA GLU A 365 5.37 -25.03 -2.22
C GLU A 365 6.06 -24.49 -3.47
N LYS A 366 5.70 -23.28 -3.91
CA LYS A 366 6.34 -22.62 -5.07
C LYS A 366 7.83 -22.42 -4.86
N ILE A 367 8.25 -21.93 -3.68
CA ILE A 367 9.67 -21.73 -3.36
C ILE A 367 10.36 -23.08 -3.30
N ASN A 368 9.75 -24.11 -2.69
CA ASN A 368 10.34 -25.43 -2.55
C ASN A 368 10.58 -26.13 -3.91
N GLU A 369 9.61 -26.06 -4.83
CA GLU A 369 9.75 -26.60 -6.19
C GLU A 369 10.90 -25.93 -6.95
N ARG A 370 10.94 -24.58 -6.91
CA ARG A 370 12.00 -23.80 -7.57
C ARG A 370 13.36 -24.03 -6.94
N PHE A 371 13.42 -24.06 -5.61
CA PHE A 371 14.62 -24.33 -4.84
C PHE A 371 15.23 -25.68 -5.21
N ASN A 372 14.41 -26.74 -5.26
CA ASN A 372 14.91 -28.07 -5.63
C ASN A 372 15.44 -28.11 -7.07
N ALA A 373 14.74 -27.48 -8.02
CA ALA A 373 15.17 -27.40 -9.41
C ALA A 373 16.51 -26.66 -9.57
N LEU A 374 16.65 -25.51 -8.89
CA LEU A 374 17.90 -24.74 -8.89
C LEU A 374 19.04 -25.49 -8.21
N PHE A 375 18.76 -26.18 -7.11
CA PHE A 375 19.74 -27.00 -6.42
C PHE A 375 20.26 -28.12 -7.33
N GLN A 376 19.37 -28.89 -7.97
CA GLN A 376 19.75 -29.95 -8.90
C GLN A 376 20.60 -29.44 -10.06
N ARG A 377 20.25 -28.26 -10.58
CA ARG A 377 21.00 -27.62 -11.64
C ARG A 377 22.41 -27.18 -11.20
N LEU A 378 22.53 -26.55 -10.03
CA LEU A 378 23.83 -26.06 -9.52
C LEU A 378 24.75 -27.19 -9.08
N PHE A 379 24.22 -28.30 -8.56
CA PHE A 379 25.02 -29.44 -8.11
C PHE A 379 25.19 -30.54 -9.16
N GLY A 380 24.43 -30.50 -10.27
CA GLY A 380 24.39 -31.56 -11.28
C GLY A 380 23.68 -32.84 -10.81
N GLY A 381 22.76 -32.70 -9.85
CA GLY A 381 22.04 -33.79 -9.18
C GLY A 381 21.77 -33.48 -7.71
N GLY A 382 21.24 -34.46 -6.96
CA GLY A 382 20.85 -34.30 -5.56
C GLY A 382 19.41 -33.84 -5.37
N GLU A 383 19.06 -33.45 -4.14
CA GLU A 383 17.71 -32.99 -3.79
C GLU A 383 17.80 -32.00 -2.63
N ALA A 384 17.02 -30.93 -2.67
CA ALA A 384 16.88 -30.01 -1.54
C ALA A 384 15.41 -29.66 -1.32
N ARG A 385 15.03 -29.50 -0.05
CA ARG A 385 13.66 -29.22 0.34
C ARG A 385 13.57 -28.35 1.59
N LEU A 386 12.51 -27.57 1.66
CA LEU A 386 12.08 -26.82 2.82
C LEU A 386 11.17 -27.69 3.68
N ARG A 387 11.43 -27.73 4.98
CA ARG A 387 10.64 -28.51 5.95
C ARG A 387 10.18 -27.59 7.07
N LEU A 388 8.90 -27.66 7.42
CA LEU A 388 8.41 -26.98 8.62
C LEU A 388 8.97 -27.66 9.87
N GLN A 389 9.46 -26.86 10.81
CA GLN A 389 9.83 -27.29 12.14
C GLN A 389 8.59 -27.82 12.85
N ALA A 390 8.78 -28.88 13.64
CA ALA A 390 7.71 -29.34 14.50
C ALA A 390 7.43 -28.27 15.57
N PRO A 391 6.16 -27.96 15.89
CA PRO A 391 5.86 -27.02 16.96
C PRO A 391 6.45 -27.57 18.28
N GLU A 392 7.21 -26.74 18.99
CA GLU A 392 7.60 -27.05 20.36
C GLU A 392 6.33 -27.13 21.22
N ALA A 393 6.16 -28.23 21.94
CA ALA A 393 5.06 -28.32 22.91
C ALA A 393 5.23 -27.21 23.96
N PRO A 394 4.18 -26.45 24.30
CA PRO A 394 4.29 -25.39 25.28
C PRO A 394 4.84 -25.95 26.61
N ALA A 395 5.91 -25.32 27.11
CA ALA A 395 6.65 -25.77 28.28
C ALA A 395 5.90 -25.52 29.61
N ASP A 396 4.76 -24.84 29.59
CA ASP A 396 4.02 -24.49 30.81
C ASP A 396 2.55 -24.90 30.67
N GLY A 397 2.11 -25.80 31.56
CA GLY A 397 0.79 -26.42 31.59
C GLY A 397 -0.33 -25.50 32.07
N GLU A 398 -0.45 -24.29 31.53
CA GLU A 398 -1.56 -23.38 31.82
C GLU A 398 -2.09 -22.76 30.52
N GLY A 399 -2.98 -23.50 29.86
CA GLY A 399 -3.61 -23.05 28.62
C GLY A 399 -4.39 -24.14 27.89
N GLU A 400 -5.35 -24.78 28.56
CA GLU A 400 -6.37 -25.57 27.86
C GLU A 400 -7.26 -24.62 27.03
N GLY A 401 -6.84 -24.26 25.81
CA GLY A 401 -7.72 -23.43 24.98
C GLY A 401 -7.24 -22.90 23.64
N GLU A 402 -5.96 -22.90 23.28
CA GLU A 402 -5.54 -22.36 21.98
C GLU A 402 -4.66 -23.33 21.19
N ALA A 403 -5.35 -23.92 20.20
CA ALA A 403 -4.93 -24.42 18.90
C ALA A 403 -3.41 -24.52 18.64
N SER A 404 -3.00 -25.70 18.14
CA SER A 404 -1.83 -25.90 17.27
C SER A 404 -1.44 -24.59 16.60
N SER A 405 -0.27 -24.04 16.97
CA SER A 405 0.28 -22.84 16.33
C SER A 405 0.12 -22.97 14.82
N PRO A 406 -0.41 -21.95 14.16
CA PRO A 406 -0.70 -22.05 12.74
C PRO A 406 0.59 -22.30 11.93
N ALA A 407 0.45 -22.93 10.77
CA ALA A 407 1.61 -23.43 10.00
C ALA A 407 2.61 -22.33 9.59
N TRP A 408 2.17 -21.07 9.46
CA TRP A 408 3.02 -19.91 9.16
C TRP A 408 3.83 -19.40 10.35
N ASP A 409 3.46 -19.80 11.58
CA ASP A 409 4.19 -19.48 12.81
C ASP A 409 5.29 -20.51 13.11
N SER A 410 5.29 -21.63 12.38
CA SER A 410 6.35 -22.64 12.48
C SER A 410 7.60 -22.20 11.72
N GLY A 411 8.78 -22.39 12.31
CA GLY A 411 10.05 -22.14 11.62
C GLY A 411 10.23 -23.03 10.38
N VAL A 412 11.04 -22.60 9.42
CA VAL A 412 11.36 -23.37 8.20
C VAL A 412 12.83 -23.80 8.22
N GLU A 413 13.06 -25.10 8.08
CA GLU A 413 14.39 -25.71 7.97
C GLU A 413 14.73 -26.03 6.52
N ILE A 414 15.97 -25.70 6.14
CA ILE A 414 16.55 -26.05 4.84
C ILE A 414 17.30 -27.37 4.99
N VAL A 415 16.84 -28.37 4.26
CA VAL A 415 17.44 -29.71 4.24
C VAL A 415 17.87 -30.04 2.82
N ALA A 416 19.13 -30.42 2.66
CA ALA A 416 19.71 -30.70 1.34
C ALA A 416 20.50 -32.00 1.32
N ARG A 417 20.54 -32.60 0.13
CA ARG A 417 21.27 -33.83 -0.19
C ARG A 417 22.12 -33.58 -1.43
N PRO A 418 23.38 -33.14 -1.25
CA PRO A 418 24.35 -33.08 -2.34
C PRO A 418 24.60 -34.47 -2.96
N PRO A 419 25.07 -34.55 -4.21
CA PRO A 419 25.35 -35.82 -4.88
C PRO A 419 26.35 -36.67 -4.09
N GLY A 420 25.98 -37.92 -3.82
CA GLY A 420 26.81 -38.86 -3.05
C GLY A 420 26.75 -38.71 -1.52
N LYS A 421 25.95 -37.77 -0.98
CA LYS A 421 25.77 -37.57 0.47
C LYS A 421 24.36 -37.95 0.96
N HIS A 422 24.22 -38.04 2.28
CA HIS A 422 22.93 -38.20 2.96
C HIS A 422 22.23 -36.85 3.12
N LEU A 423 20.93 -36.91 3.40
CA LEU A 423 20.11 -35.74 3.68
C LEU A 423 20.56 -35.09 5.00
N GLN A 424 20.96 -33.82 4.96
CA GLN A 424 21.54 -33.10 6.09
C GLN A 424 20.98 -31.68 6.18
N ASN A 425 21.03 -31.09 7.38
CA ASN A 425 20.64 -29.70 7.59
C ASN A 425 21.71 -28.76 7.02
N LEU A 426 21.32 -27.55 6.62
CA LEU A 426 22.21 -26.56 6.00
C LEU A 426 23.52 -26.33 6.79
N ALA A 427 23.45 -26.28 8.13
CA ALA A 427 24.60 -26.06 9.00
C ALA A 427 25.60 -27.23 9.05
N GLN A 428 25.25 -28.41 8.52
CA GLN A 428 26.08 -29.61 8.50
C GLN A 428 26.82 -29.81 7.17
N LEU A 429 26.55 -28.97 6.17
CA LEU A 429 27.20 -29.01 4.85
C LEU A 429 28.61 -28.40 4.90
N SER A 430 29.44 -28.70 3.90
CA SER A 430 30.74 -28.01 3.76
C SER A 430 30.53 -26.53 3.40
N GLY A 431 31.46 -25.64 3.73
CA GLY A 431 31.27 -24.19 3.51
C GLY A 431 30.91 -23.79 2.07
N GLY A 432 31.49 -24.46 1.07
CA GLY A 432 31.15 -24.23 -0.34
C GLY A 432 29.76 -24.79 -0.71
N GLU A 433 29.41 -25.98 -0.21
CA GLU A 433 28.09 -26.59 -0.41
C GLU A 433 26.99 -25.78 0.28
N GLN A 434 27.24 -25.31 1.49
CA GLN A 434 26.33 -24.46 2.26
C GLN A 434 26.05 -23.16 1.50
N SER A 435 27.10 -22.50 0.99
CA SER A 435 26.99 -21.25 0.24
C SER A 435 26.19 -21.44 -1.06
N LEU A 436 26.49 -22.49 -1.82
CA LEU A 436 25.78 -22.78 -3.07
C LEU A 436 24.31 -23.19 -2.83
N THR A 437 24.03 -23.91 -1.74
CA THR A 437 22.67 -24.24 -1.31
C THR A 437 21.89 -22.98 -0.91
N ALA A 438 22.51 -22.07 -0.16
CA ALA A 438 21.90 -20.81 0.24
C ALA A 438 21.62 -19.90 -0.96
N ILE A 439 22.54 -19.85 -1.94
CA ILE A 439 22.34 -19.14 -3.21
C ILE A 439 21.14 -19.72 -3.97
N ALA A 440 21.03 -21.05 -4.09
CA ALA A 440 19.88 -21.68 -4.73
C ALA A 440 18.55 -21.28 -4.08
N TYR A 441 18.51 -21.25 -2.74
CA TYR A 441 17.34 -20.83 -1.98
C TYR A 441 17.03 -19.34 -2.16
N LEU A 442 18.05 -18.48 -2.17
CA LEU A 442 17.91 -17.04 -2.37
C LEU A 442 17.27 -16.72 -3.72
N PHE A 443 17.79 -17.31 -4.81
CA PHE A 443 17.23 -17.08 -6.15
C PHE A 443 15.80 -17.64 -6.28
N ALA A 444 15.52 -18.82 -5.72
CA ALA A 444 14.16 -19.37 -5.68
C ALA A 444 13.18 -18.46 -4.92
N SER A 445 13.62 -17.90 -3.79
CA SER A 445 12.80 -17.01 -2.97
C SER A 445 12.56 -15.67 -3.65
N MET A 446 13.59 -15.09 -4.25
CA MET A 446 13.49 -13.84 -5.00
C MET A 446 12.58 -13.96 -6.22
N GLU A 447 12.64 -15.11 -6.91
CA GLU A 447 11.76 -15.42 -8.03
C GLU A 447 10.30 -15.49 -7.58
N ALA A 448 10.03 -16.21 -6.49
CA ALA A 448 8.69 -16.31 -5.93
C ALA A 448 8.16 -14.95 -5.43
N ALA A 449 9.05 -14.09 -4.93
CA ALA A 449 8.71 -12.75 -4.46
C ALA A 449 8.57 -11.69 -5.58
N GLY A 450 8.99 -12.01 -6.82
CA GLY A 450 8.97 -11.04 -7.92
C GLY A 450 9.91 -9.84 -7.72
N ALA A 451 11.08 -10.05 -7.12
CA ALA A 451 12.01 -8.97 -6.79
C ALA A 451 12.60 -8.30 -8.05
N PRO A 452 12.49 -6.97 -8.22
CA PRO A 452 13.00 -6.29 -9.42
C PRO A 452 14.52 -6.01 -9.36
N LEU A 453 15.12 -5.98 -8.17
CA LEU A 453 16.52 -5.64 -7.94
C LEU A 453 17.11 -6.54 -6.84
N ALA A 454 18.34 -6.98 -7.04
CA ALA A 454 19.14 -7.77 -6.12
C ALA A 454 20.51 -7.16 -5.93
N VAL A 455 20.96 -7.01 -4.68
CA VAL A 455 22.32 -6.60 -4.35
C VAL A 455 22.98 -7.74 -3.59
N LEU A 456 24.03 -8.31 -4.17
CA LEU A 456 24.77 -9.46 -3.63
C LEU A 456 26.18 -9.01 -3.28
N ASP A 457 26.54 -9.08 -2.00
CA ASP A 457 27.86 -8.66 -1.50
C ASP A 457 28.69 -9.87 -1.10
N GLU A 458 29.80 -10.10 -1.81
CA GLU A 458 30.78 -11.18 -1.60
C GLU A 458 30.19 -12.59 -1.41
N VAL A 459 29.01 -12.84 -2.00
CA VAL A 459 28.30 -14.13 -1.89
C VAL A 459 29.09 -15.31 -2.49
N ASP A 460 30.10 -15.00 -3.29
CA ASP A 460 30.91 -15.93 -4.05
C ASP A 460 32.30 -16.19 -3.40
N ALA A 461 32.55 -15.62 -2.22
CA ALA A 461 33.82 -15.76 -1.50
C ALA A 461 34.15 -17.22 -1.13
N ALA A 462 33.15 -18.01 -0.76
CA ALA A 462 33.29 -19.40 -0.31
C ALA A 462 33.14 -20.45 -1.44
N LEU A 463 32.93 -20.01 -2.69
CA LEU A 463 32.77 -20.92 -3.82
C LEU A 463 34.13 -21.26 -4.46
N ASP A 464 34.28 -22.51 -4.89
CA ASP A 464 35.40 -22.92 -5.73
C ASP A 464 35.21 -22.45 -7.18
N GLU A 465 36.27 -22.55 -7.99
CA GLU A 465 36.26 -22.08 -9.38
C GLU A 465 35.13 -22.70 -10.21
N SER A 466 34.84 -23.99 -10.01
CA SER A 466 33.80 -24.68 -10.79
C SER A 466 32.39 -24.20 -10.43
N ASN A 467 32.15 -23.92 -9.14
CA ASN A 467 30.88 -23.43 -8.63
C ASN A 467 30.68 -21.94 -8.89
N LEU A 468 31.76 -21.16 -8.98
CA LEU A 468 31.74 -19.76 -9.43
C LEU A 468 31.20 -19.64 -10.85
N LEU A 469 31.64 -20.52 -11.76
CA LEU A 469 31.13 -20.54 -13.14
C LEU A 469 29.62 -20.82 -13.15
N ARG A 470 29.17 -21.83 -12.40
CA ARG A 470 27.74 -22.21 -12.31
C ARG A 470 26.88 -21.10 -11.72
N PHE A 471 27.37 -20.43 -10.68
CA PHE A 471 26.71 -19.26 -10.08
C PHE A 471 26.59 -18.12 -11.09
N GLY A 472 27.67 -17.77 -11.77
CA GLY A 472 27.63 -16.66 -12.73
C GLY A 472 26.73 -16.95 -13.93
N ASP A 473 26.70 -18.20 -14.42
CA ASP A 473 25.79 -18.60 -15.50
C ASP A 473 24.33 -18.50 -15.06
N LEU A 474 24.03 -18.88 -13.80
CA LEU A 474 22.71 -18.73 -13.20
C LEU A 474 22.32 -17.25 -13.08
N ALA A 475 23.21 -16.41 -12.53
CA ALA A 475 22.96 -14.98 -12.35
C ALA A 475 22.64 -14.30 -13.69
N ARG A 476 23.37 -14.65 -14.76
CA ARG A 476 23.12 -14.13 -16.10
C ARG A 476 21.75 -14.51 -16.63
N GLU A 477 21.31 -15.75 -16.44
CA GLU A 477 19.98 -16.18 -16.88
C GLU A 477 18.86 -15.40 -16.18
N TYR A 478 18.98 -15.18 -14.87
CA TYR A 478 17.99 -14.41 -14.11
C TYR A 478 17.97 -12.92 -14.50
N ALA A 479 19.12 -12.37 -14.94
CA ALA A 479 19.21 -11.02 -15.47
C ALA A 479 18.54 -10.87 -16.85
N PHE A 480 18.62 -11.89 -17.72
CA PHE A 480 18.22 -11.79 -19.14
C PHE A 480 16.95 -12.56 -19.53
N SER A 481 16.23 -13.17 -18.59
CA SER A 481 15.13 -14.11 -18.87
C SER A 481 14.07 -13.53 -19.84
N PRO A 482 14.02 -13.98 -21.12
CA PRO A 482 13.14 -13.41 -22.16
C PRO A 482 11.66 -13.77 -21.97
N ASP A 483 11.38 -14.90 -21.32
CA ASP A 483 10.02 -15.43 -21.12
C ASP A 483 9.22 -14.66 -20.06
N ARG A 484 9.84 -13.74 -19.30
CA ARG A 484 9.28 -13.18 -18.05
C ARG A 484 8.93 -11.69 -18.08
N GLY A 485 9.06 -11.00 -19.20
CA GLY A 485 8.65 -9.58 -19.35
C GLY A 485 9.51 -8.53 -18.60
N SER A 486 10.24 -8.91 -17.54
CA SER A 486 11.31 -8.13 -16.92
C SER A 486 12.26 -9.06 -16.15
N GLY A 487 13.55 -9.09 -16.52
CA GLY A 487 14.59 -9.79 -15.74
C GLY A 487 14.87 -9.10 -14.40
N ILE A 488 15.53 -9.80 -13.47
CA ILE A 488 15.95 -9.21 -12.19
C ILE A 488 17.24 -8.40 -12.41
N GLN A 489 17.27 -7.14 -11.98
CA GLN A 489 18.52 -6.38 -11.99
C GLN A 489 19.45 -6.90 -10.90
N LEU A 490 20.62 -7.43 -11.26
CA LEU A 490 21.60 -7.97 -10.33
C LEU A 490 22.81 -7.03 -10.20
N ILE A 491 23.08 -6.58 -8.99
CA ILE A 491 24.29 -5.84 -8.61
C ILE A 491 25.13 -6.78 -7.74
N VAL A 492 26.29 -7.19 -8.22
CA VAL A 492 27.18 -8.12 -7.50
C VAL A 492 28.47 -7.41 -7.15
N MET A 493 28.79 -7.35 -5.85
CA MET A 493 30.07 -6.88 -5.34
C MET A 493 30.97 -8.10 -5.13
N THR A 494 32.07 -8.16 -5.89
CA THR A 494 32.97 -9.31 -5.87
C THR A 494 34.38 -8.89 -6.28
N HIS A 495 35.37 -9.64 -5.82
CA HIS A 495 36.75 -9.60 -6.30
C HIS A 495 37.13 -10.85 -7.14
N ARG A 496 36.17 -11.75 -7.40
CA ARG A 496 36.37 -13.00 -8.15
C ARG A 496 36.28 -12.76 -9.66
N ARG A 497 37.38 -13.06 -10.37
CA ARG A 497 37.48 -12.90 -11.82
C ARG A 497 36.40 -13.65 -12.59
N ALA A 498 36.12 -14.91 -12.23
CA ALA A 498 35.12 -15.75 -12.91
C ALA A 498 33.70 -15.16 -12.89
N THR A 499 33.36 -14.44 -11.82
CA THR A 499 32.07 -13.73 -11.67
C THR A 499 32.06 -12.44 -12.47
N MET A 500 33.15 -11.66 -12.41
CA MET A 500 33.31 -10.41 -13.19
C MET A 500 33.21 -10.63 -14.70
N GLU A 501 33.79 -11.71 -15.22
CA GLU A 501 33.78 -12.03 -16.66
C GLU A 501 32.37 -12.33 -17.22
N ARG A 502 31.37 -12.53 -16.34
CA ARG A 502 29.98 -12.81 -16.72
C ARG A 502 29.04 -11.61 -16.57
N ALA A 503 29.54 -10.50 -16.02
CA ALA A 503 28.79 -9.26 -15.91
C ALA A 503 28.74 -8.53 -17.26
N ASP A 504 27.71 -7.71 -17.48
CA ASP A 504 27.63 -6.86 -18.68
C ASP A 504 28.34 -5.51 -18.47
N ILE A 505 28.28 -5.00 -17.24
CA ILE A 505 28.89 -3.73 -16.83
C ILE A 505 29.69 -3.97 -15.56
N LEU A 506 30.92 -3.49 -15.54
CA LEU A 506 31.81 -3.50 -14.39
C LEU A 506 31.92 -2.08 -13.83
N TYR A 507 31.68 -1.93 -12.53
CA TYR A 507 31.95 -0.71 -11.79
C TYR A 507 33.15 -0.95 -10.86
N GLY A 508 34.23 -0.22 -11.09
CA GLY A 508 35.38 -0.17 -10.21
C GLY A 508 35.30 1.03 -9.27
N VAL A 509 35.63 0.82 -8.00
CA VAL A 509 35.84 1.92 -7.05
C VAL A 509 37.34 2.19 -6.97
N THR A 510 37.76 3.42 -7.23
CA THR A 510 39.15 3.85 -7.14
C THR A 510 39.28 5.02 -6.17
N LEU A 511 40.39 5.08 -5.44
CA LEU A 511 40.71 6.23 -4.60
C LEU A 511 41.47 7.24 -5.45
N ALA A 512 40.79 8.32 -5.84
CA ALA A 512 41.42 9.43 -6.57
C ALA A 512 42.35 10.22 -5.63
N GLU A 513 41.92 10.39 -4.37
CA GLU A 513 42.67 11.02 -3.28
C GLU A 513 42.41 10.27 -1.96
N PRO A 514 43.29 10.38 -0.94
CA PRO A 514 43.05 9.77 0.35
C PRO A 514 41.71 10.21 0.95
N GLY A 515 40.76 9.27 1.07
CA GLY A 515 39.42 9.52 1.62
C GLY A 515 38.34 9.90 0.59
N LEU A 516 38.69 10.07 -0.69
CA LEU A 516 37.72 10.30 -1.78
C LEU A 516 37.70 9.10 -2.74
N SER A 517 36.61 8.34 -2.67
CA SER A 517 36.34 7.23 -3.58
C SER A 517 35.58 7.73 -4.80
N ALA A 518 36.10 7.43 -6.00
CA ALA A 518 35.46 7.68 -7.28
C ALA A 518 35.02 6.34 -7.91
N VAL A 519 33.87 6.34 -8.59
CA VAL A 519 33.36 5.16 -9.29
C VAL A 519 33.67 5.30 -10.78
N VAL A 520 34.29 4.27 -11.34
CA VAL A 520 34.60 4.17 -12.77
C VAL A 520 33.81 3.01 -13.35
N GLY A 521 32.98 3.29 -14.35
CA GLY A 521 32.20 2.26 -15.05
C GLY A 521 32.85 1.89 -16.39
N MET A 522 32.84 0.60 -16.72
CA MET A 522 33.22 0.10 -18.04
C MET A 522 32.30 -1.04 -18.47
N LYS A 523 32.05 -1.19 -19.77
CA LYS A 523 31.39 -2.39 -20.29
C LYS A 523 32.38 -3.55 -20.24
N ALA A 524 31.91 -4.74 -19.87
CA ALA A 524 32.78 -5.92 -19.78
C ALA A 524 33.43 -6.27 -21.13
N GLU A 525 32.77 -5.98 -22.25
CA GLU A 525 33.27 -6.17 -23.62
C GLU A 525 34.51 -5.31 -23.94
N ASP A 526 34.62 -4.13 -23.32
CA ASP A 526 35.72 -3.17 -23.51
C ASP A 526 36.91 -3.47 -22.59
N TRP A 527 36.84 -4.53 -21.77
CA TRP A 527 37.91 -4.93 -20.86
C TRP A 527 39.02 -5.68 -21.60
N THR A 528 40.02 -4.95 -22.08
CA THR A 528 41.29 -5.52 -22.55
C THR A 528 42.31 -5.56 -21.42
N GLU A 529 42.85 -6.76 -21.16
CA GLU A 529 43.87 -7.00 -20.14
C GLU A 529 45.07 -6.04 -20.33
N PRO A 530 45.47 -5.23 -19.33
CA PRO A 530 46.66 -4.39 -19.48
C PRO A 530 47.89 -5.30 -19.66
N ALA A 531 48.65 -5.07 -20.74
CA ALA A 531 49.74 -5.92 -21.24
C ALA A 531 50.96 -6.10 -20.30
N GLY A 532 50.87 -5.73 -19.02
CA GLY A 532 51.99 -5.65 -18.09
C GLY A 532 52.14 -6.76 -17.06
N ARG A 533 51.23 -7.76 -16.95
CA ARG A 533 51.33 -8.81 -15.92
C ARG A 533 51.71 -10.22 -16.41
N ARG A 534 51.87 -10.45 -17.71
CA ARG A 534 52.37 -11.75 -18.22
C ARG A 534 53.88 -11.94 -18.09
N SER A 535 54.68 -10.88 -17.97
CA SER A 535 56.15 -10.99 -17.87
C SER A 535 56.68 -11.20 -16.45
N ALA A 536 55.88 -10.98 -15.40
CA ALA A 536 56.34 -11.11 -14.02
C ALA A 536 56.24 -12.53 -13.45
N LEU A 537 55.47 -13.43 -14.06
CA LEU A 537 55.26 -14.80 -13.58
C LEU A 537 56.12 -15.86 -14.29
N SER A 538 56.80 -15.52 -15.40
CA SER A 538 57.74 -16.46 -16.06
C SER A 538 59.19 -16.31 -15.61
N GLY A 539 59.52 -15.31 -14.77
CA GLY A 539 60.88 -15.03 -14.31
C GLY A 539 61.26 -15.65 -12.95
N ALA A 540 60.30 -16.22 -12.21
CA ALA A 540 60.53 -16.73 -10.85
C ALA A 540 60.65 -18.27 -10.76
N ALA A 541 60.66 -18.98 -11.89
CA ALA A 541 60.79 -20.45 -11.94
C ALA A 541 62.13 -20.94 -12.53
N ALA A 542 63.17 -20.11 -12.49
CA ALA A 542 64.53 -20.51 -12.83
C ALA A 542 65.54 -19.91 -11.84
N ARG A 543 65.56 -20.42 -10.61
CA ARG A 543 66.73 -20.57 -9.75
C ARG A 543 66.45 -21.55 -8.62
#